data_AF-A0A385HVR0-F1
#
_entry.id   AF-A0A385HVR0-F1
#
_cell.length_a   1.000
_cell.length_b   1.000
_cell.length_c   1.000
_cell.angle_alpha   90.00
_cell.angle_beta   90.00
_cell.angle_gamma   90.00
#
_symmetry.space_group_name_H-M   'P 1'
#
loop_
_entity.id
_entity.type
_entity.pdbx_description
1 polymer ?
#
loop_
_entity_poly.entity_id
_entity_poly.type
_entity_poly.pdbx_seq_one_letter_code
_entity_poly.pdbx_strand_id
1 'polypeptide(L)'
;CSLHEEDSQRHETYHRQGQCQALVQRSPWLVMRMGILGRGLQEYLLPYQRVLPLPIFTPTKMGAAKEEREDTPIQLRELLALETALGGQCMERQDVAEITKQLPPVVPVSKPGAPRRSLSRSMSQEAQRG
;
A
#
# COMPACT_ATOMS: atom_id res chain seq x y z
N CYS A 1 19.40 23.07 -1.70
CA CYS A 1 18.58 24.24 -1.30
C CYS A 1 19.37 25.49 -1.68
N SER A 2 18.88 26.30 -2.63
CA SER A 2 19.60 27.49 -3.14
C SER A 2 18.71 28.74 -3.13
N LEU A 3 19.36 29.90 -3.09
CA LEU A 3 18.76 31.24 -3.16
C LEU A 3 19.63 32.09 -4.09
N HIS A 4 18.98 32.82 -5.00
CA HIS A 4 19.62 33.77 -5.90
C HIS A 4 18.81 35.06 -5.90
N GLU A 5 19.49 36.17 -5.66
CA GLU A 5 18.91 37.52 -5.65
C GLU A 5 19.79 38.43 -6.49
N GLU A 6 19.15 39.33 -7.24
CA GLU A 6 19.81 40.29 -8.11
C GLU A 6 19.11 41.63 -7.98
N ASP A 7 19.87 42.66 -7.58
CA ASP A 7 19.44 44.04 -7.57
C ASP A 7 20.12 44.76 -8.74
N SER A 8 19.36 44.93 -9.82
CA SER A 8 19.83 45.56 -11.04
C SER A 8 19.99 47.07 -10.92
N GLN A 9 19.33 47.73 -9.95
CA GLN A 9 19.50 49.16 -9.71
C GLN A 9 20.82 49.46 -8.99
N ARG A 10 21.23 48.56 -8.09
CA ARG A 10 22.47 48.67 -7.32
C ARG A 10 23.63 47.86 -7.91
N HIS A 11 23.37 47.08 -8.96
CA HIS A 11 24.31 46.14 -9.57
C HIS A 11 24.87 45.11 -8.58
N GLU A 12 24.03 44.64 -7.66
CA GLU A 12 24.39 43.68 -6.62
C GLU A 12 23.80 42.31 -6.93
N THR A 13 24.59 41.24 -6.77
CA THR A 13 24.12 39.86 -6.90
C THR A 13 24.46 39.07 -5.66
N TYR A 14 23.53 38.24 -5.21
CA TYR A 14 23.70 37.36 -4.07
C TYR A 14 23.29 35.94 -4.44
N HIS A 15 24.19 34.98 -4.20
CA HIS A 15 23.93 33.56 -4.43
C HIS A 15 24.36 32.75 -3.22
N ARG A 16 23.46 31.87 -2.76
CA ARG A 16 23.72 30.95 -1.65
C ARG A 16 23.17 29.57 -1.97
N GLN A 17 23.94 28.54 -1.64
CA GLN A 17 23.52 27.14 -1.73
C GLN A 17 23.93 26.34 -0.50
N GLY A 18 23.13 25.33 -0.15
CA GLY A 18 23.39 24.43 0.96
C GLY A 18 22.73 23.06 0.79
N GLN A 19 23.36 22.06 1.41
CA GLN A 19 22.85 20.71 1.50
C GLN A 19 21.74 20.64 2.55
N CYS A 20 20.68 19.90 2.25
CA CYS A 20 19.57 19.62 3.15
C CYS A 20 19.46 18.10 3.28
N GLN A 21 19.57 17.54 4.49
CA GLN A 21 19.45 16.10 4.72
C GLN A 21 18.03 15.79 5.18
N ALA A 22 17.30 14.97 4.42
CA ALA A 22 15.97 14.51 4.82
C ALA A 22 16.09 13.29 5.75
N LEU A 23 15.23 13.24 6.77
CA LEU A 23 15.12 12.11 7.70
C LEU A 23 13.70 11.56 7.64
N VAL A 24 13.60 10.23 7.59
CA VAL A 24 12.34 9.49 7.64
C VAL A 24 12.49 8.34 8.64
N GLN A 25 11.60 8.31 9.63
CA GLN A 25 11.53 7.25 10.64
C GLN A 25 10.13 6.63 10.63
N ARG A 26 10.08 5.30 10.65
CA ARG A 26 8.84 4.51 10.67
C ARG A 26 8.78 3.65 11.92
N SER A 27 7.57 3.37 12.40
CA SER A 27 7.36 2.48 13.55
C SER A 27 6.33 1.39 13.21
N PRO A 28 6.37 0.25 13.92
CA PRO A 28 5.32 -0.78 13.84
C PRO A 28 3.94 -0.29 14.30
N TRP A 29 3.90 0.79 15.09
CA TRP A 29 2.68 1.38 15.66
C TRP A 29 1.95 2.33 14.71
N LEU A 30 2.25 2.24 13.41
CA LEU A 30 1.68 3.11 12.38
C LEU A 30 1.94 4.61 12.60
N VAL A 31 3.00 4.95 13.32
CA VAL A 31 3.48 6.33 13.45
C VAL A 31 4.70 6.52 12.55
N MET A 32 4.69 7.58 11.76
CA MET A 32 5.79 8.01 10.90
C MET A 32 6.25 9.42 11.28
N ARG A 33 7.56 9.64 11.36
CA ARG A 33 8.17 10.95 11.60
C ARG A 33 9.07 11.31 10.44
N MET A 34 8.93 12.51 9.89
CA MET A 34 9.79 12.95 8.79
C MET A 34 10.03 14.44 8.77
N GLY A 35 11.15 14.87 8.20
CA GLY A 35 11.50 16.27 8.03
C GLY A 35 12.94 16.45 7.58
N ILE A 36 13.45 17.68 7.67
CA ILE A 36 14.86 17.99 7.38
C ILE A 36 15.63 17.94 8.69
N LEU A 37 16.76 17.23 8.69
CA LEU A 37 17.65 17.15 9.84
C LEU A 37 18.14 18.55 10.26
N GLY A 38 18.08 18.85 11.55
CA GLY A 38 18.34 20.19 12.09
C GLY A 38 17.14 21.15 12.02
N ARG A 39 16.01 20.72 11.45
CA ARG A 39 14.70 21.37 11.57
C ARG A 39 13.73 20.47 12.35
N GLY A 40 12.51 20.96 12.57
CA GLY A 40 11.45 20.16 13.19
C GLY A 40 11.06 18.96 12.32
N LEU A 41 10.74 17.84 12.98
CA LEU A 41 10.15 16.66 12.33
C LEU A 41 8.63 16.68 12.52
N GLN A 42 7.90 16.37 11.45
CA GLN A 42 6.46 16.23 11.48
C GLN A 42 6.09 14.77 11.74
N GLU A 43 5.14 14.56 12.65
CA GLU A 43 4.56 13.25 12.93
C GLU A 43 3.27 13.04 12.13
N TYR A 44 3.08 11.80 11.67
CA TYR A 44 1.93 11.36 10.91
C TYR A 44 1.43 10.02 11.47
N LEU A 45 0.12 9.94 11.70
CA LEU A 45 -0.57 8.69 11.98
C LEU A 45 -0.98 8.02 10.66
N LEU A 46 -0.67 6.73 10.53
CA LEU A 46 -0.96 5.91 9.36
C LEU A 46 -2.12 4.94 9.64
N PRO A 47 -2.91 4.56 8.62
CA PRO A 47 -2.90 5.11 7.26
C PRO A 47 -3.35 6.58 7.26
N TYR A 48 -2.77 7.38 6.37
CA TYR A 48 -3.05 8.82 6.34
C TYR A 48 -4.53 9.05 6.03
N GLN A 49 -5.23 9.79 6.91
CA GLN A 49 -6.70 9.88 6.87
C GLN A 49 -7.24 10.64 5.66
N ARG A 50 -6.43 11.51 5.03
CA ARG A 50 -6.82 12.31 3.86
C ARG A 50 -6.40 11.66 2.55
N VAL A 51 -6.45 10.33 2.49
CA VAL A 51 -6.23 9.61 1.24
C VAL A 51 -7.57 9.59 0.52
N LEU A 52 -7.61 10.10 -0.71
CA LEU A 52 -8.73 9.87 -1.62
C LEU A 52 -9.05 8.38 -1.58
N PRO A 53 -10.31 7.95 -1.45
CA PRO A 53 -10.64 6.54 -1.44
C PRO A 53 -10.07 5.90 -2.70
N LEU A 54 -8.93 5.22 -2.54
CA LEU A 54 -8.38 4.43 -3.62
C LEU A 54 -9.43 3.34 -3.85
N PRO A 55 -9.91 3.14 -5.08
CA PRO A 55 -10.76 2.00 -5.41
C PRO A 55 -9.91 0.73 -5.37
N ILE A 56 -9.41 0.39 -4.18
CA ILE A 56 -8.80 -0.88 -3.90
C ILE A 56 -9.99 -1.82 -3.74
N PHE A 57 -10.29 -2.56 -4.82
CA PHE A 57 -11.23 -3.66 -4.93
C PHE A 57 -12.12 -3.83 -3.69
N THR A 58 -13.32 -3.23 -3.69
CA THR A 58 -14.35 -3.56 -2.71
C THR A 58 -14.86 -4.97 -2.98
N PRO A 59 -14.47 -6.00 -2.20
CA PRO A 59 -14.86 -7.39 -2.46
C PRO A 59 -16.34 -7.64 -2.11
N THR A 60 -17.02 -6.69 -1.46
CA THR A 60 -18.47 -6.72 -1.25
C THR A 60 -19.27 -6.68 -2.55
N LYS A 61 -18.65 -6.31 -3.69
CA LYS A 61 -19.25 -6.49 -5.02
C LYS A 61 -18.91 -7.83 -5.69
N MET A 62 -18.09 -8.68 -5.06
CA MET A 62 -17.64 -9.96 -5.63
C MET A 62 -17.96 -11.20 -4.77
N GLY A 63 -18.44 -11.05 -3.54
CA GLY A 63 -18.75 -12.19 -2.68
C GLY A 63 -20.09 -12.04 -1.98
N ALA A 64 -21.06 -12.89 -2.37
CA ALA A 64 -22.19 -13.39 -1.57
C ALA A 64 -23.56 -13.46 -2.30
N ALA A 65 -23.60 -13.43 -3.62
CA ALA A 65 -24.76 -13.95 -4.36
C ALA A 65 -24.31 -15.15 -5.18
N LYS A 66 -24.61 -16.36 -4.69
CA LYS A 66 -24.75 -17.51 -5.58
C LYS A 66 -25.85 -17.15 -6.57
N GLU A 67 -25.49 -17.16 -7.84
CA GLU A 67 -26.38 -17.29 -9.00
C GLU A 67 -27.65 -16.43 -9.01
N GLU A 68 -27.53 -15.25 -9.59
CA GLU A 68 -28.24 -15.03 -10.84
C GLU A 68 -27.23 -14.37 -11.77
N ARG A 69 -26.70 -15.14 -12.71
CA ARG A 69 -25.83 -14.61 -13.76
C ARG A 69 -26.74 -13.71 -14.59
N GLU A 70 -26.76 -12.42 -14.27
CA GLU A 70 -27.57 -11.45 -15.00
C GLU A 70 -27.29 -11.65 -16.49
N ASP A 71 -28.35 -11.89 -17.27
CA ASP A 71 -28.24 -12.20 -18.68
C ASP A 71 -27.35 -11.16 -19.35
N THR A 72 -26.41 -11.61 -20.18
CA THR A 72 -25.50 -10.69 -20.88
C THR A 72 -26.34 -9.60 -21.54
N PRO A 73 -26.11 -8.32 -21.18
CA PRO A 73 -26.86 -7.21 -21.74
C PRO A 73 -26.86 -7.33 -23.25
N ILE A 74 -28.00 -7.09 -23.90
CA ILE A 74 -28.19 -7.32 -25.34
C ILE A 74 -27.07 -6.64 -26.16
N GLN A 75 -26.64 -5.46 -25.73
CA GLN A 75 -25.55 -4.68 -26.32
C GLN A 75 -24.19 -5.38 -26.31
N LEU A 76 -23.94 -6.26 -25.34
CA LEU A 76 -22.68 -6.99 -25.20
C LEU A 76 -22.74 -8.38 -25.86
N ARG A 77 -23.92 -8.88 -26.22
CA ARG A 77 -24.08 -10.19 -26.88
C ARG A 77 -23.42 -10.22 -28.26
N GLU A 78 -23.55 -9.14 -29.01
CA GLU A 78 -22.95 -9.02 -30.36
C GLU A 78 -21.42 -8.94 -30.30
N LEU A 79 -20.88 -8.22 -29.32
CA LEU A 79 -19.44 -8.13 -29.09
C LEU A 79 -18.83 -9.47 -28.67
N LEU A 80 -19.52 -10.22 -27.80
CA LEU A 80 -19.12 -11.56 -27.41
C LEU A 80 -19.18 -12.54 -28.60
N ALA A 81 -20.25 -12.48 -29.40
CA ALA A 81 -20.36 -13.28 -30.63
C ALA A 81 -19.21 -12.99 -31.59
N LEU A 82 -18.83 -11.72 -31.74
CA LEU A 82 -17.70 -11.31 -32.56
C LEU A 82 -16.35 -11.83 -32.02
N GLU A 83 -16.13 -11.77 -30.71
CA GLU A 83 -14.92 -12.34 -30.07
C GLU A 83 -14.82 -13.86 -30.29
N THR A 84 -15.96 -14.57 -30.21
CA THR A 84 -16.00 -16.01 -30.50
C THR A 84 -15.72 -16.32 -31.97
N ALA A 85 -16.27 -15.53 -32.89
CA ALA A 85 -16.08 -15.71 -34.33
C ALA A 85 -14.63 -15.39 -34.77
N LEU A 86 -13.95 -14.50 -34.05
CA LEU A 86 -12.54 -14.14 -34.28
C LEU A 86 -11.56 -15.09 -33.59
N GLY A 87 -12.03 -16.15 -32.94
CA GLY A 87 -11.18 -17.17 -32.32
C GLY A 87 -10.52 -16.72 -31.01
N GLY A 88 -11.06 -15.71 -30.33
CA GLY A 88 -10.55 -15.20 -29.05
C GLY A 88 -10.71 -16.17 -27.86
N GLN A 89 -11.32 -17.34 -28.09
CA GLN A 89 -11.46 -18.36 -27.06
C GLN A 89 -10.19 -19.23 -27.01
N CYS A 90 -9.49 -19.18 -25.88
CA CYS A 90 -8.44 -20.16 -25.59
C CYS A 90 -9.08 -21.56 -25.51
N MET A 91 -8.75 -22.43 -26.47
CA MET A 91 -9.28 -23.81 -26.55
C MET A 91 -8.88 -24.67 -25.34
N GLU A 92 -7.88 -24.22 -24.55
CA GLU A 92 -7.39 -24.87 -23.33
C GLU A 92 -7.97 -24.22 -22.06
N ARG A 93 -9.18 -23.66 -22.12
CA ARG A 93 -9.83 -23.10 -20.93
C ARG A 93 -10.35 -24.25 -20.05
N GLN A 94 -9.57 -24.61 -19.02
CA GLN A 94 -10.02 -25.53 -17.98
C GLN A 94 -11.01 -24.85 -17.02
N ASP A 95 -11.95 -25.64 -16.49
CA ASP A 95 -12.89 -25.17 -15.47
C ASP A 95 -12.14 -24.77 -14.20
N VAL A 96 -12.55 -23.68 -13.55
CA VAL A 96 -11.98 -23.22 -12.28
C VAL A 96 -12.10 -24.31 -11.21
N ALA A 97 -13.17 -25.10 -11.25
CA ALA A 97 -13.34 -26.25 -10.38
C ALA A 97 -12.23 -27.29 -10.60
N GLU A 98 -11.73 -27.45 -11.82
CA GLU A 98 -10.65 -28.38 -12.16
C GLU A 98 -9.28 -27.87 -11.72
N ILE A 99 -9.04 -26.57 -11.89
CA ILE A 99 -7.82 -25.88 -11.47
C ILE A 99 -7.66 -25.91 -9.95
N THR A 100 -8.76 -25.75 -9.21
CA THR A 100 -8.74 -25.64 -7.74
C THR A 100 -8.72 -26.99 -7.01
N LYS A 101 -8.88 -28.13 -7.70
CA LYS A 101 -8.80 -29.49 -7.11
C LYS A 101 -7.49 -29.75 -6.36
N GLN A 102 -6.39 -29.14 -6.80
CA GLN A 102 -5.06 -29.38 -6.22
C GLN A 102 -4.66 -28.37 -5.14
N LEU A 103 -5.49 -27.37 -4.85
CA LEU A 103 -5.18 -26.41 -3.81
C LEU A 103 -5.38 -27.04 -2.43
N PRO A 104 -4.41 -26.88 -1.52
CA PRO A 104 -4.59 -27.32 -0.14
C PRO A 104 -5.76 -26.56 0.49
N PRO A 105 -6.53 -27.20 1.40
CA PRO A 105 -7.68 -26.57 2.03
C PRO A 105 -7.27 -25.28 2.74
N VAL A 106 -7.90 -24.17 2.36
CA VAL A 106 -7.64 -22.85 2.96
C VAL A 106 -8.20 -22.87 4.38
N VAL A 107 -7.33 -23.05 5.37
CA VAL A 107 -7.69 -22.93 6.78
C VAL A 107 -7.89 -21.44 7.08
N PRO A 108 -9.08 -20.99 7.50
CA PRO A 108 -9.28 -19.62 7.89
C PRO A 108 -8.40 -19.32 9.11
N VAL A 109 -7.55 -18.31 9.00
CA VAL A 109 -6.73 -17.83 10.12
C VAL A 109 -7.66 -17.28 11.19
N SER A 110 -7.78 -17.99 12.31
CA SER A 110 -8.41 -17.47 13.52
C SER A 110 -7.67 -16.20 13.95
N LYS A 111 -8.41 -15.09 14.04
CA LYS A 111 -7.89 -13.79 14.51
C LYS A 111 -7.13 -14.00 15.82
N PRO A 112 -5.85 -13.61 15.94
CA PRO A 112 -5.16 -13.69 17.22
C PRO A 112 -5.80 -12.67 18.17
N GLY A 113 -6.42 -13.17 19.25
CA GLY A 113 -6.76 -12.37 20.41
C GLY A 113 -5.49 -11.73 20.98
N ALA A 114 -5.59 -10.46 21.37
CA ALA A 114 -4.47 -9.67 21.87
C ALA A 114 -3.76 -10.37 23.04
N PRO A 115 -2.43 -10.59 23.01
CA PRO A 115 -1.73 -11.07 24.17
C PRO A 115 -1.64 -9.95 25.22
N ARG A 116 -2.10 -10.25 26.44
CA ARG A 116 -1.89 -9.41 27.62
C ARG A 116 -0.39 -9.36 27.91
N ARG A 117 0.18 -8.16 27.85
CA ARG A 117 1.57 -7.86 28.20
C ARG A 117 1.82 -8.14 29.69
N SER A 118 2.74 -9.03 30.03
CA SER A 118 3.51 -8.94 31.27
C SER A 118 4.87 -8.32 30.94
N LEU A 119 5.14 -7.16 31.52
CA LEU A 119 6.44 -6.48 31.43
C LEU A 119 7.35 -7.05 32.53
N SER A 120 7.93 -8.24 32.32
CA SER A 120 9.03 -8.70 33.16
C SER A 120 10.35 -8.10 32.68
N ARG A 121 10.89 -7.22 33.52
CA ARG A 121 12.16 -6.47 33.36
C ARG A 121 13.32 -7.40 32.96
N SER A 122 14.03 -7.03 31.90
CA SER A 122 15.32 -7.63 31.54
C SER A 122 16.45 -6.93 32.32
N MET A 123 17.27 -7.71 33.04
CA MET A 123 18.45 -7.25 33.75
C MET A 123 19.67 -7.42 32.83
N SER A 124 20.39 -6.34 32.55
CA SER A 124 21.71 -6.36 31.91
C SER A 124 22.75 -6.90 32.89
N GLN A 125 23.53 -7.91 32.49
CA GLN A 125 24.75 -8.29 33.20
C GLN A 125 25.95 -7.58 32.58
N GLU A 126 26.59 -6.74 33.37
CA GLU A 126 27.87 -6.09 33.06
C GLU A 126 29.00 -7.13 33.04
N ALA A 127 29.95 -6.94 32.12
CA ALA A 127 31.10 -7.78 31.92
C ALA A 127 32.17 -7.53 33.00
N GLN A 128 32.56 -8.58 33.74
CA GLN A 128 33.83 -8.63 34.46
C GLN A 128 34.86 -9.34 33.58
N ARG A 129 35.80 -8.56 33.00
CA ARG A 129 37.09 -9.08 32.57
C ARG A 129 38.01 -9.11 33.80
N GLY A 130 38.34 -10.32 34.24
CA GLY A 130 39.60 -10.57 34.94
C GLY A 130 40.75 -10.66 33.94
#